data_AF-A0A519REV0-F1
#
_entry.id   AF-A0A519REV0-F1
#
_cell.length_a   1.000
_cell.length_b   1.000
_cell.length_c   1.000
_cell.angle_alpha   90.00
_cell.angle_beta   90.00
_cell.angle_gamma   90.00
#
_symmetry.space_group_name_H-M   'P 1'
#
loop_
_entity.id
_entity.type
_entity.pdbx_description
1 polymer ?
#
loop_
_entity_poly.entity_id
_entity_poly.type
_entity_poly.pdbx_seq_one_letter_code
_entity_poly.pdbx_strand_id
1 'polypeptide(L)' 'SYYDENWVKHEEEVSGFAARVIQHEYDHIEGKLFTEKINMLRKQLIRGKLDKISRGEVHPDYKMKFPKQNKRR' A
#
# COMPACT_ATOMS: atom_id res chain seq x y z
N SER A 1 -10.38 17.76 -3.27
CA SER A 1 -11.24 17.86 -4.46
C SER A 1 -10.79 16.85 -5.49
N TYR A 2 -11.71 16.23 -6.21
CA TYR A 2 -11.41 15.30 -7.30
C TYR A 2 -12.46 15.44 -8.41
N TYR A 3 -12.22 14.82 -9.56
CA TYR A 3 -13.20 14.70 -10.63
C TYR A 3 -13.64 13.23 -10.72
N ASP A 4 -14.94 13.00 -10.91
CA ASP A 4 -15.46 11.67 -11.18
C ASP A 4 -15.29 11.27 -12.66
N GLU A 5 -15.77 10.08 -13.04
CA GLU A 5 -15.70 9.60 -14.43
C GLU A 5 -16.43 10.49 -15.45
N ASN A 6 -17.35 11.35 -14.99
CA ASN A 6 -18.14 12.24 -15.82
C ASN A 6 -17.58 13.67 -15.83
N TRP A 7 -16.36 13.88 -15.32
CA TRP A 7 -15.71 15.18 -15.19
C TRP A 7 -16.47 16.18 -14.30
N VAL A 8 -17.28 15.69 -13.37
CA VAL A 8 -17.91 16.53 -12.36
C VAL A 8 -16.95 16.72 -11.20
N LYS A 9 -16.73 17.98 -10.80
CA LYS A 9 -15.85 18.33 -9.68
C LYS A 9 -16.56 18.03 -8.35
N HIS A 10 -15.91 17.25 -7.50
CA HIS A 10 -16.35 16.93 -6.14
C HIS A 10 -15.42 17.56 -5.11
N GLU A 11 -16.02 18.19 -4.10
CA GLU A 11 -15.35 18.69 -2.89
C GLU A 11 -16.11 18.16 -1.68
N GLU A 12 -15.52 17.15 -1.04
CA GLU A 12 -16.09 16.49 0.13
C GLU A 12 -15.07 16.44 1.28
N GLU A 13 -15.57 16.62 2.50
CA GLU A 13 -14.79 16.38 3.71
C GLU A 13 -15.00 14.93 4.16
N VAL A 14 -13.96 14.13 3.99
CA VAL A 14 -13.93 12.73 4.42
C VAL A 14 -13.17 12.60 5.73
N SER A 15 -13.64 11.74 6.61
CA SER A 15 -13.00 11.46 7.89
C SER A 15 -12.86 9.96 8.16
N GLY A 16 -12.13 9.60 9.22
CA GLY A 16 -11.97 8.22 9.65
C GLY A 16 -11.24 7.33 8.64
N PHE A 17 -11.78 6.13 8.40
CA PHE A 17 -11.15 5.13 7.55
C PHE A 17 -11.13 5.53 6.07
N ALA A 18 -12.22 6.13 5.57
CA ALA A 18 -12.32 6.59 4.19
C ALA A 18 -11.22 7.62 3.86
N ALA A 19 -10.99 8.58 4.76
CA ALA A 19 -9.92 9.56 4.60
C ALA A 19 -8.53 8.91 4.50
N ARG A 20 -8.28 7.83 5.24
CA ARG A 20 -7.01 7.08 5.17
C ARG A 20 -6.84 6.37 3.84
N VAL A 21 -7.89 5.71 3.36
CA VAL A 21 -7.87 5.02 2.06
C VAL A 21 -7.60 6.01 0.95
N ILE A 22 -8.34 7.13 0.92
CA ILE A 22 -8.15 8.18 -0.10
C ILE A 22 -6.72 8.73 -0.09
N GLN A 23 -6.17 9.01 1.09
CA GLN A 23 -4.76 9.46 1.21
C GLN A 23 -3.77 8.40 0.72
N HIS A 24 -4.03 7.11 1.00
CA HIS A 24 -3.17 6.01 0.56
C HIS A 24 -3.15 5.88 -0.96
N GLU A 25 -4.32 5.93 -1.60
CA GLU A 25 -4.42 5.85 -3.06
C GLU A 25 -3.80 7.10 -3.73
N TYR A 26 -4.01 8.27 -3.13
CA TYR A 26 -3.38 9.50 -3.60
C TYR A 26 -1.84 9.43 -3.53
N ASP A 27 -1.27 8.90 -2.44
CA ASP A 27 0.17 8.71 -2.33
C ASP A 27 0.74 7.83 -3.45
N HIS A 28 0.03 6.77 -3.85
CA HIS A 28 0.46 5.91 -4.95
C HIS A 28 0.53 6.64 -6.29
N ILE A 29 -0.38 7.60 -6.53
CA ILE A 29 -0.35 8.44 -7.74
C ILE A 29 0.91 9.31 -7.76
N GLU A 30 1.36 9.77 -6.59
CA GLU A 30 2.61 10.51 -6.44
C GLU A 30 3.86 9.60 -6.35
N GLY A 31 3.70 8.28 -6.46
CA GLY A 31 4.79 7.31 -6.33
C GLY A 31 5.34 7.16 -4.91
N LYS A 32 4.62 7.64 -3.89
CA LYS A 32 5.01 7.58 -2.48
C LYS A 32 4.45 6.33 -1.84
N LEU A 33 5.29 5.59 -1.11
CA LEU A 33 4.85 4.41 -0.36
C LEU A 33 4.73 4.71 1.13
N PHE A 34 3.78 4.08 1.82
CA PHE A 34 3.60 4.27 3.26
C PHE A 34 4.87 3.95 4.07
N THR A 35 5.72 3.04 3.57
CA THR A 35 7.00 2.67 4.18
C THR A 35 8.01 3.81 4.22
N GLU A 36 7.81 4.86 3.44
CA GLU A 36 8.63 6.07 3.43
C GLU A 36 8.14 7.10 4.46
N LYS A 37 6.86 7.01 4.85
CA LYS A 37 6.23 7.88 5.86
C LYS A 37 6.44 7.41 7.30
N ILE A 38 7.00 6.21 7.52
CA ILE A 38 7.29 5.69 8.85
C ILE A 38 8.74 5.97 9.26
N ASN A 39 8.96 6.19 10.55
CA ASN A 39 10.30 6.43 11.08
C ASN A 39 11.22 5.19 10.91
N MET A 40 12.53 5.43 10.97
CA MET A 40 13.55 4.41 10.72
C MET A 40 13.41 3.19 11.64
N LEU A 41 13.06 3.41 12.92
CA LEU A 41 12.87 2.34 13.90
C LEU A 41 11.70 1.41 13.50
N ARG A 42 10.53 1.98 13.18
CA ARG A 42 9.37 1.20 12.73
C ARG A 42 9.66 0.47 11.42
N LYS A 43 10.41 1.10 10.51
CA LYS A 43 10.84 0.47 9.25
C LYS A 43 11.67 -0.79 9.51
N GLN A 44 12.60 -0.75 10.47
CA GLN A 44 13.37 -1.94 10.86
C GLN A 44 12.48 -3.03 11.47
N LEU A 45 11.52 -2.66 12.32
CA LEU A 45 10.60 -3.62 12.95
C LEU A 45 9.73 -4.38 11.94
N ILE A 46 9.27 -3.71 10.87
CA ILE A 46 8.43 -4.35 9.85
C ILE A 46 9.24 -5.06 8.75
N ARG A 47 10.54 -4.78 8.63
CA ARG A 47 11.41 -5.32 7.58
C ARG A 47 11.34 -6.84 7.49
N GLY A 48 11.42 -7.53 8.63
CA GLY A 48 11.36 -8.99 8.67
C GLY A 48 10.03 -9.54 8.13
N LYS A 49 8.90 -8.86 8.41
CA LYS A 49 7.58 -9.23 7.88
C LYS A 49 7.52 -9.00 6.36
N LEU A 50 8.02 -7.87 5.89
CA LEU A 50 8.07 -7.54 4.46
C LEU A 50 8.92 -8.54 3.68
N ASP A 51 10.08 -8.96 4.22
CA ASP A 51 10.92 -9.96 3.58
C ASP A 51 10.25 -11.34 3.51
N LYS A 52 9.53 -11.77 4.56
CA LYS A 52 8.72 -12.99 4.53
C LYS A 52 7.64 -12.93 3.44
N ILE A 53 6.91 -11.83 3.36
CA ILE A 53 5.93 -11.59 2.29
C ILE A 53 6.63 -11.68 0.92
N SER A 54 7.76 -11.01 0.74
CA SER A 54 8.50 -10.98 -0.52
C SER A 54 8.95 -12.37 -1.01
N ARG A 55 9.26 -13.28 -0.08
CA ARG A 55 9.64 -14.67 -0.36
C ARG A 55 8.45 -15.63 -0.53
N GLY A 56 7.24 -15.18 -0.22
CA GLY A 56 6.04 -16.04 -0.22
C GLY A 56 5.88 -16.91 1.02
N GLU A 57 6.54 -16.56 2.13
CA GLU A 57 6.40 -17.23 3.43
C GLU A 57 5.14 -16.72 4.18
N VAL A 58 4.04 -16.55 3.45
CA VAL A 58 2.75 -16.07 3.94
C VAL A 58 1.62 -16.82 3.24
N HIS A 59 0.51 -17.03 3.95
CA HIS A 59 -0.67 -17.74 3.45
C HIS A 59 -1.87 -16.78 3.34
N PRO A 60 -1.92 -15.95 2.29
CA PRO A 60 -3.09 -15.11 2.00
C PRO A 60 -4.22 -15.94 1.38
N ASP A 61 -5.48 -15.55 1.63
CA ASP A 61 -6.66 -16.16 0.99
C ASP A 61 -6.81 -15.80 -0.50
N TYR A 62 -5.91 -14.96 -1.02
CA TYR A 62 -5.91 -14.46 -2.38
C TYR A 62 -4.56 -14.70 -3.08
N LYS A 63 -4.59 -14.75 -4.41
CA LYS A 63 -3.39 -15.00 -5.22
C LYS A 63 -2.43 -13.81 -5.13
N MET A 64 -1.19 -14.08 -4.74
CA MET A 64 -0.09 -13.10 -4.70
C MET A 64 1.03 -13.50 -5.67
N LYS A 65 1.76 -12.49 -6.16
CA LYS A 65 3.03 -12.68 -6.87
C LYS A 65 4.18 -12.33 -5.92
N PHE A 66 5.10 -13.26 -5.74
CA PHE A 66 6.21 -13.11 -4.81
C PHE A 66 7.52 -12.87 -5.59
N PRO A 67 8.14 -11.69 -5.48
CA PRO A 67 9.29 -11.33 -6.30
C PRO A 67 10.56 -12.12 -5.95
N LYS A 68 10.73 -12.54 -4.69
CA LYS A 68 11.91 -13.30 -4.21
C LYS A 68 11.62 -14.78 -3.99
N GLN A 69 10.48 -15.29 -4.45
CA GLN A 69 10.19 -16.72 -4.31
C GLN A 69 11.12 -17.51 -5.23
N ASN A 70 11.93 -18.37 -4.63
CA ASN A 70 12.81 -19.27 -5.37
C ASN A 70 11.96 -20.16 -6.27
N LYS A 71 12.01 -19.90 -7.58
CA LYS A 71 11.57 -20.87 -8.58
C LYS A 71 12.57 -22.02 -8.53
N ARG A 72 12.32 -23.03 -7.68
CA ARG A 72 12.89 -24.36 -7.92
C ARG A 72 12.43 -24.75 -9.32
N ARG A 73 13.37 -24.66 -10.27
CA ARG A 73 13.24 -25.25 -11.61
C ARG A 73 13.17 -26.76 -11.47
#